data_AF-A0A6N6KGM8-F1
#
_entry.id   AF-A0A6N6KGM8-F1
#
_cell.length_a   1.000
_cell.length_b   1.000
_cell.length_c   1.000
_cell.angle_alpha   90.00
_cell.angle_beta   90.00
_cell.angle_gamma   90.00
#
_symmetry.space_group_name_H-M   'P 1'
#
loop_
_entity.id
_entity.type
_entity.pdbx_description
1 polymer ?
#
loop_
_entity_poly.entity_id
_entity_poly.type
_entity_poly.pdbx_seq_one_letter_code
_entity_poly.pdbx_strand_id
1 'polypeptide(L)'
;MEKQIAISVLEALSSGCSPLTGEILRGHKVLKENLVQQVFQESILALRVLNNNQRYDSVELEENYLEETMEFFHKKDRNPTPHRLAQFFRGSRALKPEALQDHQFFGSLYPGYRYTQIKTYLEVWFEKNPDLAQKYFVNEEAWKQVVYFQSKSFNNLTSKERDTLKKAIKAIPIVRQENLTPELREIRERFPRSHEPWTDKEKELLAGAITKTNDLQFLSDCFQRGRNAIEISGQKLIFYAEPGSLLAA
;
A
#
# COMPACT_ATOMS: atom_id res chain seq x y z
N MET A 1 -35.30 -10.74 -15.96
CA MET A 1 -34.74 -10.31 -14.65
C MET A 1 -33.48 -9.52 -14.94
N GLU A 2 -33.34 -8.29 -14.43
CA GLU A 2 -32.09 -7.54 -14.61
C GLU A 2 -30.95 -8.31 -13.92
N LYS A 3 -29.80 -8.44 -14.58
CA LYS A 3 -28.67 -9.23 -14.06
C LYS A 3 -28.18 -8.77 -12.69
N GLN A 4 -28.32 -7.48 -12.36
CA GLN A 4 -28.02 -6.97 -11.02
C GLN A 4 -29.01 -7.41 -9.94
N ILE A 5 -30.27 -7.63 -10.30
CA ILE A 5 -31.24 -8.21 -9.37
C ILE A 5 -30.88 -9.67 -9.10
N ALA A 6 -30.40 -10.41 -10.11
CA ALA A 6 -29.94 -11.80 -9.90
C ALA A 6 -28.70 -11.87 -9.00
N ILE A 7 -27.73 -10.96 -9.17
CA ILE A 7 -26.53 -10.88 -8.34
C ILE A 7 -26.90 -10.55 -6.89
N SER A 8 -27.73 -9.52 -6.66
CA SER A 8 -28.13 -9.12 -5.31
C SER A 8 -28.93 -10.21 -4.58
N VAL A 9 -29.78 -10.95 -5.31
CA VAL A 9 -30.52 -12.09 -4.77
C VAL A 9 -29.57 -13.21 -4.31
N LEU A 10 -28.58 -13.56 -5.13
CA LEU A 10 -27.61 -14.61 -4.80
C LEU A 10 -26.68 -14.21 -3.65
N GLU A 11 -26.27 -12.94 -3.58
CA GLU A 11 -25.47 -12.41 -2.47
C GLU A 11 -26.22 -12.48 -1.14
N ALA A 12 -27.50 -12.10 -1.14
CA ALA A 12 -28.36 -12.20 0.04
C ALA A 12 -28.51 -13.66 0.49
N LEU A 13 -28.76 -14.59 -0.45
CA LEU A 13 -28.90 -16.02 -0.14
C LEU A 13 -27.58 -16.65 0.34
N SER A 14 -26.45 -16.32 -0.26
CA SER A 14 -25.11 -16.75 0.21
C SER A 14 -24.83 -16.21 1.62
N SER A 15 -25.30 -15.01 1.95
CA SER A 15 -25.20 -14.44 3.29
C SER A 15 -26.20 -15.04 4.28
N GLY A 16 -27.09 -15.95 3.85
CA GLY A 16 -28.12 -16.56 4.69
C GLY A 16 -29.28 -15.61 5.00
N CYS A 17 -29.52 -14.62 4.15
CA CYS A 17 -30.55 -13.61 4.30
C CYS A 17 -31.62 -13.74 3.21
N SER A 18 -32.84 -13.31 3.54
CA SER A 18 -33.94 -13.17 2.58
C SER A 18 -33.60 -12.06 1.57
N PRO A 19 -33.63 -12.33 0.26
CA PRO A 19 -33.36 -11.30 -0.76
C PRO A 19 -34.48 -10.25 -0.88
N LEU A 20 -35.66 -10.53 -0.30
CA LEU A 20 -36.82 -9.63 -0.36
C LEU A 20 -36.95 -8.76 0.89
N THR A 21 -36.59 -9.30 2.06
CA THR A 21 -36.81 -8.65 3.37
C THR A 21 -35.53 -8.32 4.11
N GLY A 22 -34.38 -8.89 3.71
CA GLY A 22 -33.10 -8.74 4.41
C GLY A 22 -32.99 -9.52 5.71
N GLU A 23 -34.05 -10.22 6.14
CA GLU A 23 -34.08 -10.97 7.40
C GLU A 23 -33.22 -12.24 7.32
N ILE A 24 -32.64 -12.63 8.45
CA ILE A 24 -31.83 -13.86 8.56
C ILE A 24 -32.74 -15.08 8.44
N LEU A 25 -32.42 -15.97 7.50
CA LEU A 25 -33.14 -17.22 7.25
C LEU A 25 -32.74 -18.30 8.27
N ARG A 26 -33.28 -18.19 9.49
CA ARG A 26 -33.03 -19.15 10.58
C ARG A 26 -33.71 -20.49 10.25
N GLY A 27 -32.93 -21.58 10.23
CA GLY A 27 -33.41 -22.94 9.95
C GLY A 27 -33.09 -23.47 8.55
N HIS A 28 -32.60 -22.62 7.64
CA HIS A 28 -32.24 -23.02 6.28
C HIS A 28 -30.78 -23.52 6.20
N LYS A 29 -30.51 -24.67 6.85
CA LYS A 29 -29.17 -25.28 6.92
C LYS A 29 -28.55 -25.55 5.54
N VAL A 30 -29.39 -25.89 4.55
CA VAL A 30 -28.97 -26.14 3.16
C VAL A 30 -28.24 -24.96 2.54
N LEU A 31 -28.62 -23.72 2.87
CA LEU A 31 -27.94 -22.53 2.37
C LEU A 31 -26.53 -22.38 2.92
N LYS A 32 -26.19 -23.04 4.03
CA LYS A 32 -24.86 -23.00 4.67
C LYS A 32 -24.00 -24.20 4.31
N GLU A 33 -24.49 -25.12 3.49
CA GLU A 33 -23.69 -26.25 3.03
C GLU A 33 -22.57 -25.76 2.11
N ASN A 34 -21.36 -26.30 2.28
CA ASN A 34 -20.18 -25.84 1.54
C ASN A 34 -20.38 -25.88 0.03
N LEU A 35 -20.99 -26.94 -0.50
CA LEU A 35 -21.27 -27.06 -1.93
C LEU A 35 -22.24 -25.97 -2.42
N VAL A 36 -23.27 -25.65 -1.64
CA VAL A 36 -24.27 -24.62 -1.98
C VAL A 36 -23.62 -23.23 -1.95
N GLN A 37 -22.78 -22.96 -0.95
CA GLN A 37 -22.01 -21.71 -0.87
C GLN A 37 -21.05 -21.57 -2.04
N GLN A 38 -20.33 -22.63 -2.40
CA GLN A 38 -19.43 -22.63 -3.54
C GLN A 38 -20.18 -22.35 -4.85
N VAL A 39 -21.30 -23.04 -5.08
CA VAL A 39 -22.14 -22.81 -6.28
C VAL A 39 -22.69 -21.40 -6.32
N PHE A 40 -23.08 -20.79 -5.19
CA PHE A 40 -23.49 -19.38 -5.16
C PHE A 40 -22.34 -18.45 -5.51
N GLN A 41 -21.15 -18.65 -4.96
CA GLN A 41 -19.99 -17.83 -5.29
C GLN A 41 -19.60 -17.94 -6.77
N GLU A 42 -19.58 -19.17 -7.31
CA GLU A 42 -19.33 -19.43 -8.73
C GLU A 42 -20.41 -18.80 -9.63
N SER A 43 -21.67 -18.85 -9.21
CA SER A 43 -22.80 -18.26 -9.95
C SER A 43 -22.79 -16.73 -9.91
N ILE A 44 -22.46 -16.13 -8.76
CA ILE A 44 -22.28 -14.68 -8.62
C ILE A 44 -21.12 -14.22 -9.52
N LEU A 45 -19.99 -14.93 -9.48
CA LEU A 45 -18.84 -14.65 -10.32
C LEU A 45 -19.20 -14.76 -11.81
N ALA A 46 -19.84 -15.85 -12.22
CA ALA A 46 -20.30 -16.05 -13.59
C ALA A 46 -21.27 -14.95 -14.04
N LEU A 47 -22.22 -14.55 -13.17
CA LEU A 47 -23.16 -13.48 -13.48
C LEU A 47 -22.50 -12.11 -13.53
N ARG A 48 -21.51 -11.81 -12.67
CA ARG A 48 -20.73 -10.57 -12.74
C ARG A 48 -19.94 -10.50 -14.05
N VAL A 49 -19.30 -11.61 -14.44
CA VAL A 49 -18.63 -11.75 -15.74
C VAL A 49 -19.62 -11.53 -16.89
N LEU A 50 -20.79 -12.20 -16.87
CA LEU A 50 -21.82 -12.09 -17.92
C LEU A 50 -22.55 -10.75 -17.93
N ASN A 51 -22.67 -10.06 -16.79
CA ASN A 51 -23.28 -8.74 -16.68
C ASN A 51 -22.36 -7.70 -17.29
N ASN A 52 -21.06 -7.83 -17.04
CA ASN A 52 -20.11 -6.90 -17.59
C ASN A 52 -19.77 -7.16 -19.08
N ASN A 53 -20.05 -8.37 -19.62
CA ASN A 53 -19.93 -8.71 -21.05
C ASN A 53 -20.76 -7.86 -22.02
N GLN A 54 -21.62 -6.94 -21.56
CA GLN A 54 -22.31 -5.99 -22.45
C GLN A 54 -21.55 -4.67 -22.69
N ARG A 55 -20.39 -4.42 -22.04
CA ARG A 55 -19.49 -3.28 -22.39
C ARG A 55 -18.02 -3.54 -22.05
N TYR A 56 -17.48 -4.69 -22.47
CA TYR A 56 -16.04 -4.85 -22.53
C TYR A 56 -15.61 -4.77 -23.98
N ASP A 57 -15.02 -3.65 -24.37
CA ASP A 57 -13.94 -3.75 -25.35
C ASP A 57 -12.89 -4.61 -24.64
N SER A 58 -12.72 -5.85 -25.10
CA SER A 58 -11.82 -6.83 -24.50
C SER A 58 -10.45 -6.19 -24.33
N VAL A 59 -10.03 -5.97 -23.09
CA VAL A 59 -8.65 -5.59 -22.81
C VAL A 59 -7.78 -6.76 -23.26
N GLU A 60 -7.03 -6.56 -24.33
CA GLU A 60 -6.09 -7.55 -24.84
C GLU A 60 -4.83 -7.46 -23.98
N LEU A 61 -4.80 -8.30 -22.95
CA LEU A 61 -3.65 -8.48 -22.08
C LEU A 61 -3.38 -9.98 -21.95
N GLU A 62 -2.21 -10.41 -22.40
CA GLU A 62 -1.78 -11.79 -22.24
C GLU A 62 -1.50 -12.10 -20.76
N GLU A 63 -1.88 -13.29 -20.31
CA GLU A 63 -1.77 -13.69 -18.89
C GLU A 63 -0.31 -13.75 -18.41
N ASN A 64 0.62 -14.16 -19.27
CA ASN A 64 2.06 -14.14 -19.02
C ASN A 64 2.58 -12.73 -18.69
N TYR A 65 2.12 -11.67 -19.37
CA TYR A 65 2.52 -10.29 -19.10
C TYR A 65 2.04 -9.83 -17.74
N LEU A 66 0.85 -10.27 -17.35
CA LEU A 66 0.28 -9.97 -16.05
C LEU A 66 1.08 -10.64 -14.94
N GLU A 67 1.39 -11.94 -15.07
CA GLU A 67 2.22 -12.66 -14.10
C GLU A 67 3.63 -12.07 -13.97
N GLU A 68 4.29 -11.76 -15.08
CA GLU A 68 5.62 -11.13 -15.08
C GLU A 68 5.58 -9.77 -14.38
N THR A 69 4.54 -8.97 -14.65
CA THR A 69 4.33 -7.69 -13.98
C THR A 69 4.08 -7.87 -12.48
N MET A 70 3.27 -8.87 -12.09
CA MET A 70 3.01 -9.18 -10.68
C MET A 70 4.28 -9.61 -9.94
N GLU A 71 5.11 -10.43 -10.56
CA GLU A 71 6.41 -10.82 -10.02
C GLU A 71 7.34 -9.61 -9.88
N PHE A 72 7.34 -8.71 -10.86
CA PHE A 72 8.12 -7.48 -10.78
C PHE A 72 7.67 -6.58 -9.62
N PHE A 73 6.36 -6.42 -9.41
CA PHE A 73 5.81 -5.72 -8.25
C PHE A 73 6.24 -6.36 -6.93
N HIS A 74 6.17 -7.68 -6.85
CA HIS A 74 6.59 -8.44 -5.68
C HIS A 74 8.08 -8.23 -5.37
N LYS A 75 8.95 -8.27 -6.39
CA LYS A 75 10.40 -7.97 -6.27
C LYS A 75 10.70 -6.53 -5.82
N LYS A 76 9.71 -5.64 -5.89
CA LYS A 76 9.81 -4.25 -5.40
C LYS A 76 9.06 -4.04 -4.08
N ASP A 77 8.71 -5.12 -3.38
CA ASP A 77 7.96 -5.12 -2.12
C ASP A 77 6.62 -4.36 -2.22
N ARG A 78 5.92 -4.52 -3.36
CA ARG A 78 4.62 -3.89 -3.61
C ARG A 78 3.57 -4.92 -3.99
N ASN A 79 2.38 -4.76 -3.41
CA ASN A 79 1.22 -5.53 -3.85
C ASN A 79 0.80 -5.11 -5.27
N PRO A 80 0.65 -6.07 -6.20
CA PRO A 80 0.13 -5.81 -7.53
C PRO A 80 -1.40 -5.73 -7.50
N THR A 81 -1.99 -4.73 -6.86
CA THR A 81 -3.46 -4.62 -6.81
C THR A 81 -4.06 -4.25 -8.18
N PRO A 82 -5.34 -4.56 -8.47
CA PRO A 82 -6.00 -4.16 -9.72
C PRO A 82 -5.87 -2.67 -10.02
N HIS A 83 -5.92 -1.84 -8.98
CA HIS A 83 -5.70 -0.40 -9.08
C HIS A 83 -4.29 -0.05 -9.58
N ARG A 84 -3.26 -0.61 -8.97
CA ARG A 84 -1.86 -0.29 -9.28
C ARG A 84 -1.43 -0.86 -10.62
N LEU A 85 -1.87 -2.07 -10.93
CA LEU A 85 -1.66 -2.68 -12.24
C LEU A 85 -2.36 -1.86 -13.34
N ALA A 86 -3.60 -1.38 -13.11
CA ALA A 86 -4.26 -0.49 -14.06
C ALA A 86 -3.51 0.83 -14.26
N GLN A 87 -2.95 1.41 -13.19
CA GLN A 87 -2.08 2.59 -13.29
C GLN A 87 -0.79 2.30 -14.06
N PHE A 88 -0.18 1.15 -13.81
CA PHE A 88 1.05 0.69 -14.45
C PHE A 88 0.87 0.48 -15.94
N PHE A 89 -0.10 -0.33 -16.37
CA PHE A 89 -0.35 -0.60 -17.79
C PHE A 89 -0.85 0.64 -18.53
N ARG A 90 -1.43 1.61 -17.81
CA ARG A 90 -1.82 2.91 -18.37
C ARG A 90 -0.65 3.91 -18.47
N GLY A 91 0.49 3.63 -17.86
CA GLY A 91 1.65 4.53 -17.88
C GLY A 91 1.49 5.73 -16.95
N SER A 92 0.73 5.58 -15.85
CA SER A 92 0.50 6.66 -14.91
C SER A 92 1.77 7.04 -14.15
N ARG A 93 2.22 8.28 -14.31
CA ARG A 93 3.33 8.86 -13.53
C ARG A 93 3.03 9.02 -12.05
N ALA A 94 1.77 8.87 -11.64
CA ALA A 94 1.38 8.85 -10.22
C ALA A 94 1.80 7.54 -9.53
N LEU A 95 2.15 6.50 -10.29
CA LEU A 95 2.61 5.23 -9.75
C LEU A 95 3.99 5.41 -9.11
N LYS A 96 4.09 5.02 -7.84
CA LYS A 96 5.33 5.02 -7.06
C LYS A 96 5.63 3.59 -6.56
N PRO A 97 6.92 3.21 -6.44
CA PRO A 97 8.12 3.99 -6.75
C PRO A 97 8.36 4.17 -8.26
N GLU A 98 9.17 5.17 -8.64
CA GLU A 98 9.55 5.43 -10.04
C GLU A 98 10.21 4.23 -10.71
N ALA A 99 10.90 3.40 -9.92
CA ALA A 99 11.47 2.12 -10.40
C ALA A 99 10.42 1.16 -10.98
N LEU A 100 9.12 1.34 -10.69
CA LEU A 100 8.07 0.56 -11.36
C LEU A 100 7.85 1.00 -12.81
N GLN A 101 8.30 2.18 -13.19
CA GLN A 101 8.11 2.75 -14.53
C GLN A 101 9.15 2.24 -15.53
N ASP A 102 10.21 1.59 -15.07
CA ASP A 102 11.30 1.05 -15.89
C ASP A 102 10.97 -0.29 -16.55
N HIS A 103 9.82 -0.89 -16.23
CA HIS A 103 9.42 -2.19 -16.76
C HIS A 103 8.94 -2.09 -18.22
N GLN A 104 9.24 -3.11 -19.03
CA GLN A 104 8.88 -3.14 -20.46
C GLN A 104 7.38 -3.00 -20.75
N PHE A 105 6.53 -3.40 -19.81
CA PHE A 105 5.07 -3.31 -19.94
C PHE A 105 4.46 -2.02 -19.35
N PHE A 106 5.27 -1.12 -18.81
CA PHE A 106 4.76 0.14 -18.30
C PHE A 106 4.15 0.98 -19.44
N GLY A 107 2.86 1.32 -19.32
CA GLY A 107 2.15 2.04 -20.36
C GLY A 107 1.78 1.24 -21.61
N SER A 108 1.93 -0.10 -21.62
CA SER A 108 1.67 -0.92 -22.81
C SER A 108 0.23 -0.87 -23.33
N LEU A 109 -0.74 -0.51 -22.46
CA LEU A 109 -2.15 -0.37 -22.81
C LEU A 109 -2.55 1.08 -23.12
N TYR A 110 -1.60 2.02 -23.12
CA TYR A 110 -1.79 3.40 -23.58
C TYR A 110 -1.48 3.52 -25.09
N PRO A 111 -2.29 4.24 -25.88
CA PRO A 111 -3.52 4.94 -25.53
C PRO A 111 -4.77 4.04 -25.57
N GLY A 112 -4.66 2.77 -25.98
CA GLY A 112 -5.76 1.90 -26.40
C GLY A 112 -6.90 1.69 -25.40
N TYR A 113 -6.61 1.67 -24.10
CA TYR A 113 -7.62 1.40 -23.08
C TYR A 113 -7.71 2.51 -22.03
N ARG A 114 -8.94 2.79 -21.57
CA ARG A 114 -9.19 3.68 -20.42
C ARG A 114 -8.81 2.97 -19.12
N TYR A 115 -8.37 3.75 -18.14
CA TYR A 115 -8.05 3.24 -16.80
C TYR A 115 -9.18 2.40 -16.18
N THR A 116 -10.44 2.83 -16.34
CA THR A 116 -11.61 2.09 -15.81
C THR A 116 -11.78 0.73 -16.48
N GLN A 117 -11.53 0.62 -17.79
CA GLN A 117 -11.61 -0.65 -18.51
C GLN A 117 -10.53 -1.63 -18.00
N ILE A 118 -9.28 -1.17 -17.89
CA ILE A 118 -8.16 -1.98 -17.40
C ILE A 118 -8.42 -2.42 -15.95
N LYS A 119 -8.84 -1.50 -15.08
CA LYS A 119 -9.13 -1.81 -13.67
C LYS A 119 -10.22 -2.86 -13.54
N THR A 120 -11.34 -2.70 -14.24
CA THR A 120 -12.46 -3.64 -14.15
C THR A 120 -12.08 -5.02 -14.72
N TYR A 121 -11.30 -5.06 -15.80
CA TYR A 121 -10.73 -6.32 -16.29
C TYR A 121 -9.88 -7.01 -15.22
N LEU A 122 -8.96 -6.27 -14.59
CA LEU A 122 -8.08 -6.80 -13.56
C LEU A 122 -8.84 -7.23 -12.30
N GLU A 123 -9.90 -6.53 -11.89
CA GLU A 123 -10.75 -6.95 -10.78
C GLU A 123 -11.36 -8.33 -11.03
N VAL A 124 -11.92 -8.55 -12.23
CA VAL A 124 -12.45 -9.85 -12.62
C VAL A 124 -11.36 -10.91 -12.72
N TRP A 125 -10.17 -10.56 -13.22
CA TRP A 125 -9.05 -11.49 -13.30
C TRP A 125 -8.58 -11.92 -11.91
N PHE A 126 -8.49 -10.99 -10.94
CA PHE A 126 -8.10 -11.29 -9.55
C PHE A 126 -9.12 -12.19 -8.87
N GLU A 127 -10.42 -11.97 -9.10
CA GLU A 127 -11.49 -12.83 -8.58
C GLU A 127 -11.38 -14.26 -9.14
N LYS A 128 -10.93 -14.42 -10.40
CA LYS A 128 -10.72 -15.73 -11.04
C LYS A 128 -9.42 -16.41 -10.65
N ASN A 129 -8.42 -15.66 -10.19
CA ASN A 129 -7.07 -16.15 -9.91
C ASN A 129 -6.62 -15.82 -8.47
N PRO A 130 -7.38 -16.25 -7.43
CA PRO A 130 -7.08 -15.89 -6.04
C PRO A 130 -5.72 -16.40 -5.57
N ASP A 131 -5.27 -17.56 -6.03
CA ASP A 131 -4.00 -18.15 -5.64
C ASP A 131 -2.80 -17.32 -6.14
N LEU A 132 -2.87 -16.78 -7.36
CA LEU A 132 -1.84 -15.90 -7.90
C LEU A 132 -1.82 -14.56 -7.17
N ALA A 133 -2.99 -13.99 -6.85
CA ALA A 133 -3.06 -12.79 -6.03
C ALA A 133 -2.42 -13.01 -4.65
N GLN A 134 -2.65 -14.16 -4.04
CA GLN A 134 -2.05 -14.53 -2.76
C GLN A 134 -0.55 -14.81 -2.87
N LYS A 135 -0.08 -15.46 -3.94
CA LYS A 135 1.34 -15.76 -4.21
C LYS A 135 2.20 -14.50 -4.21
N TYR A 136 1.72 -13.43 -4.83
CA TYR A 136 2.46 -12.17 -4.94
C TYR A 136 2.11 -11.15 -3.86
N PHE A 137 1.31 -11.54 -2.86
CA PHE A 137 1.00 -10.68 -1.73
C PHE A 137 2.25 -10.34 -0.92
N VAL A 138 2.41 -9.07 -0.61
CA VAL A 138 3.45 -8.53 0.27
C VAL A 138 2.77 -7.77 1.40
N ASN A 139 3.11 -8.08 2.65
CA ASN A 139 2.68 -7.24 3.77
C ASN A 139 3.50 -5.93 3.77
N GLU A 140 3.01 -4.92 3.03
CA GLU A 140 3.63 -3.58 2.96
C GLU A 140 3.71 -2.84 4.30
N GLU A 141 3.01 -3.34 5.30
CA GLU A 141 2.99 -2.82 6.67
C GLU A 141 3.77 -3.69 7.65
N ALA A 142 4.52 -4.69 7.18
CA ALA A 142 5.32 -5.57 8.04
C ALA A 142 6.29 -4.77 8.93
N TRP A 143 6.81 -3.63 8.47
CA TRP A 143 7.64 -2.72 9.26
C TRP A 143 6.96 -2.22 10.57
N LYS A 144 5.62 -2.23 10.65
CA LYS A 144 4.90 -1.84 11.88
C LYS A 144 5.17 -2.77 13.06
N GLN A 145 5.66 -3.99 12.80
CA GLN A 145 6.04 -4.94 13.85
C GLN A 145 7.34 -4.59 14.58
N VAL A 146 8.10 -3.59 14.08
CA VAL A 146 9.35 -3.14 14.70
C VAL A 146 9.04 -2.37 15.99
N VAL A 147 9.27 -3.00 17.14
CA VAL A 147 9.00 -2.42 18.48
C VAL A 147 10.16 -1.57 19.04
N TYR A 148 11.11 -1.17 18.19
CA TYR A 148 12.36 -0.49 18.59
C TYR A 148 12.14 0.73 19.49
N PHE A 149 11.24 1.64 19.08
CA PHE A 149 10.94 2.87 19.83
C PHE A 149 9.97 2.68 21.01
N GLN A 150 9.39 1.48 21.14
CA GLN A 150 8.50 1.10 22.25
C GLN A 150 9.27 0.45 23.40
N SER A 151 10.52 0.04 23.14
CA SER A 151 11.44 -0.46 24.16
C SER A 151 11.92 0.65 25.10
N LYS A 152 12.64 0.29 26.16
CA LYS A 152 13.17 1.27 27.12
C LYS A 152 14.06 2.29 26.40
N SER A 153 13.78 3.58 26.62
CA SER A 153 14.53 4.67 26.00
C SER A 153 16.00 4.66 26.44
N PHE A 154 16.91 4.88 25.49
CA PHE A 154 18.34 5.06 25.65
C PHE A 154 18.88 6.09 24.65
N ASN A 155 19.99 6.73 25.01
CA ASN A 155 20.68 7.68 24.13
C ASN A 155 22.18 7.69 24.43
N ASN A 156 22.96 7.06 23.55
CA ASN A 156 24.41 6.89 23.68
C ASN A 156 25.19 7.92 22.84
N LEU A 157 24.53 8.93 22.27
CA LEU A 157 25.21 9.99 21.53
C LEU A 157 25.96 10.91 22.49
N THR A 158 27.24 11.15 22.21
CA THR A 158 28.04 12.16 22.90
C THR A 158 27.54 13.58 22.56
N SER A 159 27.85 14.57 23.40
CA SER A 159 27.46 15.96 23.14
C SER A 159 27.94 16.47 21.76
N LYS A 160 29.16 16.09 21.35
CA LYS A 160 29.71 16.45 20.03
C LYS A 160 28.91 15.83 18.88
N GLU A 161 28.50 14.57 19.01
CA GLU A 161 27.68 13.90 17.98
C GLU A 161 26.29 14.51 17.90
N ARG A 162 25.68 14.83 19.06
CA ARG A 162 24.39 15.53 19.12
C ARG A 162 24.44 16.88 18.39
N ASP A 163 25.48 17.67 18.62
CA ASP A 163 25.65 18.97 17.95
C ASP A 163 25.92 18.81 16.45
N THR A 164 26.71 17.81 16.08
CA THR A 164 27.02 17.51 14.68
C THR A 164 25.75 17.10 13.92
N LEU A 165 24.92 16.23 14.51
CA LEU A 165 23.65 15.80 13.95
C LEU A 165 22.69 16.98 13.76
N LYS A 166 22.52 17.82 14.78
CA LYS A 166 21.66 19.02 14.70
C LYS A 166 22.14 19.98 13.61
N LYS A 167 23.44 20.22 13.49
CA LYS A 167 24.02 21.05 12.43
C LYS A 167 23.77 20.46 11.05
N ALA A 168 23.97 19.15 10.89
CA ALA A 168 23.73 18.46 9.62
C ALA A 168 22.27 18.55 9.19
N ILE A 169 21.31 18.34 10.09
CA ILE A 169 19.88 18.48 9.79
C ILE A 169 19.51 19.92 9.43
N LYS A 170 20.01 20.90 10.19
CA LYS A 170 19.75 22.32 9.92
C LYS A 170 20.29 22.78 8.56
N ALA A 171 21.34 22.14 8.05
CA ALA A 171 21.91 22.43 6.74
C ALA A 171 21.06 21.88 5.57
N ILE A 172 20.14 20.96 5.82
CA ILE A 172 19.24 20.46 4.77
C ILE A 172 18.16 21.52 4.51
N PRO A 173 17.97 21.99 3.27
CA PRO A 173 16.99 23.03 2.95
C PRO A 173 15.54 22.53 3.14
N ILE A 174 14.66 23.45 3.51
CA ILE A 174 13.20 23.24 3.50
C ILE A 174 12.70 23.65 2.11
N VAL A 175 12.09 22.70 1.40
CA VAL A 175 11.67 22.86 0.00
C VAL A 175 10.30 23.52 -0.09
N ARG A 176 9.34 23.11 0.77
CA ARG A 176 7.99 23.69 0.72
C ARG A 176 7.94 24.91 1.63
N GLN A 177 8.03 26.11 1.06
CA GLN A 177 7.94 27.36 1.85
C GLN A 177 6.67 28.14 1.56
N GLU A 178 6.05 27.93 0.39
CA GLU A 178 4.89 28.69 -0.07
C GLU A 178 3.58 27.90 0.15
N ASN A 179 2.45 28.62 0.17
CA ASN A 179 1.09 28.07 0.24
C ASN A 179 0.84 27.12 1.43
N LEU A 180 1.53 27.35 2.56
CA LEU A 180 1.31 26.60 3.79
C LEU A 180 -0.07 26.92 4.37
N THR A 181 -0.84 25.89 4.72
CA THR A 181 -2.10 26.04 5.45
C THR A 181 -1.82 26.59 6.86
N PRO A 182 -2.79 27.27 7.50
CA PRO A 182 -2.62 27.78 8.86
C PRO A 182 -2.17 26.71 9.86
N GLU A 183 -2.75 25.51 9.78
CA GLU A 183 -2.43 24.37 10.65
C GLU A 183 -0.97 23.92 10.45
N LEU A 184 -0.51 23.90 9.20
CA LEU A 184 0.87 23.51 8.90
C LEU A 184 1.87 24.55 9.40
N ARG A 185 1.51 25.84 9.38
CA ARG A 185 2.37 26.91 9.94
C ARG A 185 2.54 26.72 11.45
N GLU A 186 1.45 26.52 12.18
CA GLU A 186 1.47 26.27 13.63
C GLU A 186 2.34 25.07 13.98
N ILE A 187 2.18 23.94 13.29
CA ILE A 187 3.00 22.75 13.54
C ILE A 187 4.49 23.04 13.26
N ARG A 188 4.79 23.87 12.25
CA ARG A 188 6.17 24.21 11.85
C ARG A 188 6.87 25.19 12.78
N GLU A 189 6.15 25.87 13.67
CA GLU A 189 6.77 26.62 14.77
C GLU A 189 7.55 25.69 15.69
N ARG A 190 7.01 24.49 15.94
CA ARG A 190 7.64 23.46 16.78
C ARG A 190 8.50 22.48 15.98
N PHE A 191 8.04 22.09 14.80
CA PHE A 191 8.70 21.11 13.94
C PHE A 191 8.90 21.68 12.53
N PRO A 192 9.93 22.52 12.31
CA PRO A 192 10.16 23.19 11.03
C PRO A 192 10.11 22.28 9.79
N ARG A 193 10.50 21.00 9.92
CA ARG A 193 10.53 20.01 8.83
C ARG A 193 9.24 19.17 8.76
N SER A 194 8.17 19.57 9.42
CA SER A 194 6.89 18.87 9.35
C SER A 194 6.33 18.87 7.92
N HIS A 195 5.83 17.71 7.48
CA HIS A 195 5.34 17.44 6.12
C HIS A 195 6.33 17.71 4.97
N GLU A 196 7.62 17.87 5.26
CA GLU A 196 8.66 17.83 4.24
C GLU A 196 8.90 16.39 3.78
N PRO A 197 9.14 16.15 2.47
CA PRO A 197 9.66 14.87 2.00
C PRO A 197 10.95 14.49 2.73
N TRP A 198 11.14 13.20 3.03
CA TRP A 198 12.40 12.69 3.56
C TRP A 198 13.45 12.62 2.45
N THR A 199 14.49 13.43 2.57
CA THR A 199 15.63 13.37 1.65
C THR A 199 16.51 12.16 1.96
N ASP A 200 17.27 11.66 0.99
CA ASP A 200 18.16 10.52 1.25
C ASP A 200 19.23 10.87 2.28
N LYS A 201 19.72 12.11 2.26
CA LYS A 201 20.66 12.59 3.29
C LYS A 201 20.06 12.56 4.69
N GLU A 202 18.79 12.94 4.82
CA GLU A 202 18.08 12.90 6.10
C GLU A 202 17.83 11.47 6.58
N LYS A 203 17.53 10.55 5.67
CA LYS A 203 17.38 9.11 5.98
C LYS A 203 18.71 8.51 6.44
N GLU A 204 19.83 8.82 5.78
CA GLU A 204 21.18 8.39 6.20
C GLU A 204 21.49 8.86 7.63
N LEU A 205 21.22 10.13 7.93
CA LEU A 205 21.43 10.68 9.27
C LEU A 205 20.54 9.99 10.31
N LEU A 206 19.28 9.70 9.97
CA LEU A 206 18.38 8.96 10.86
C LEU A 206 18.89 7.54 11.08
N ALA A 207 19.26 6.83 10.01
CA ALA A 207 19.82 5.49 10.07
C ALA A 207 21.07 5.42 10.96
N GLY A 208 21.98 6.39 10.84
CA GLY A 208 23.13 6.50 11.75
C GLY A 208 22.73 6.78 13.19
N ALA A 209 21.79 7.71 13.43
CA ALA A 209 21.36 8.07 14.76
C ALA A 209 20.64 6.92 15.49
N ILE A 210 19.78 6.17 14.80
CA ILE A 210 19.01 5.07 15.42
C ILE A 210 19.90 3.91 15.87
N THR A 211 21.14 3.79 15.40
CA THR A 211 22.11 2.82 15.96
C THR A 211 22.57 3.19 17.39
N LYS A 212 22.42 4.45 17.80
CA LYS A 212 22.93 5.00 19.07
C LYS A 212 21.84 5.51 20.01
N THR A 213 20.61 5.64 19.55
CA THR A 213 19.49 6.12 20.35
C THR A 213 18.15 5.62 19.82
N ASN A 214 17.25 5.26 20.73
CA ASN A 214 15.83 5.08 20.45
C ASN A 214 14.97 6.16 21.12
N ASP A 215 15.60 7.21 21.66
CA ASP A 215 14.91 8.33 22.29
C ASP A 215 14.16 9.16 21.22
N LEU A 216 12.87 8.86 21.06
CA LEU A 216 11.99 9.53 20.10
C LEU A 216 11.89 11.03 20.35
N GLN A 217 11.94 11.48 21.61
CA GLN A 217 11.81 12.91 21.90
C GLN A 217 13.08 13.63 21.44
N PHE A 218 14.25 13.11 21.80
CA PHE A 218 15.52 13.62 21.32
C PHE A 218 15.63 13.65 19.79
N LEU A 219 15.23 12.55 19.12
CA LEU A 219 15.25 12.46 17.66
C LEU A 219 14.26 13.45 17.03
N SER A 220 13.05 13.58 17.59
CA SER A 220 12.04 14.55 17.13
C SER A 220 12.61 15.98 17.17
N ASP A 221 13.28 16.34 18.26
CA ASP A 221 13.86 17.67 18.43
C ASP A 221 15.06 17.90 17.50
N CYS A 222 15.91 16.90 17.29
CA CYS A 222 17.07 17.01 16.39
C CYS A 222 16.67 17.08 14.91
N PHE A 223 15.73 16.24 14.49
CA PHE A 223 15.25 16.16 13.10
C PHE A 223 14.20 17.21 12.78
N GLN A 224 13.70 17.96 13.78
CA GLN A 224 12.68 18.99 13.62
C GLN A 224 11.39 18.44 13.00
N ARG A 225 11.06 17.19 13.34
CA ARG A 225 9.89 16.44 12.86
C ARG A 225 9.12 15.88 14.04
N GLY A 226 7.81 15.73 13.93
CA GLY A 226 7.00 15.12 14.99
C GLY A 226 7.42 13.66 15.27
N ARG A 227 7.25 13.23 16.52
CA ARG A 227 7.62 11.87 16.99
C ARG A 227 7.09 10.75 16.11
N ASN A 228 5.82 10.82 15.70
CA ASN A 228 5.20 9.81 14.84
C ASN A 228 5.92 9.69 13.47
N ALA A 229 6.38 10.81 12.90
CA ALA A 229 7.11 10.78 11.64
C ALA A 229 8.50 10.13 11.80
N ILE A 230 9.16 10.35 12.94
CA ILE A 230 10.42 9.69 13.29
C ILE A 230 10.22 8.20 13.48
N GLU A 231 9.20 7.81 14.25
CA GLU A 231 8.88 6.41 14.52
C GLU A 231 8.62 5.64 13.22
N ILE A 232 7.71 6.13 12.38
CA ILE A 232 7.38 5.49 11.09
C ILE A 232 8.62 5.39 10.20
N SER A 233 9.43 6.46 10.10
CA SER A 233 10.61 6.46 9.25
C SER A 233 11.70 5.53 9.78
N GLY A 234 11.95 5.56 11.09
CA GLY A 234 12.93 4.70 11.75
C GLY A 234 12.55 3.23 11.73
N GLN A 235 11.28 2.87 11.96
CA GLN A 235 10.80 1.49 11.83
C GLN A 235 11.03 0.95 10.42
N LYS A 236 10.74 1.75 9.40
CA LYS A 236 11.02 1.39 8.00
C LYS A 236 12.52 1.19 7.76
N LEU A 237 13.36 2.11 8.23
CA LEU A 237 14.81 2.00 8.07
C LEU A 237 15.35 0.71 8.73
N ILE A 238 14.88 0.39 9.93
CA ILE A 238 15.27 -0.83 10.65
C ILE A 238 14.79 -2.07 9.92
N PHE A 239 13.53 -2.08 9.47
CA PHE A 239 12.93 -3.23 8.80
C PHE A 239 13.59 -3.54 7.45
N TYR A 240 13.90 -2.51 6.67
CA TYR A 240 14.50 -2.67 5.33
C TYR A 240 16.03 -2.68 5.34
N ALA A 241 16.67 -2.59 6.50
CA ALA A 241 18.11 -2.70 6.61
C ALA A 241 18.57 -4.15 6.43
N GLU A 242 19.69 -4.36 5.73
CA GLU A 242 20.31 -5.68 5.62
C GLU A 242 20.62 -6.24 7.02
N PRO A 243 20.39 -7.54 7.27
CA PRO A 243 20.69 -8.16 8.56
C PRO A 243 22.13 -7.85 9.01
N GLY A 244 22.27 -7.09 10.10
CA GLY A 244 23.56 -6.69 10.67
C GLY A 244 24.02 -5.24 10.39
N SER A 245 23.34 -4.47 9.53
CA SER A 245 23.81 -3.12 9.14
C SER A 245 23.41 -1.99 10.10
N LEU A 246 22.32 -2.12 10.87
CA LEU A 246 21.84 -1.07 11.78
C LEU A 246 21.75 -1.47 13.27
N LEU A 247 21.81 -2.77 13.59
CA LEU A 247 21.56 -3.28 14.94
C LEU A 247 22.68 -4.20 15.48
N ALA A 248 23.84 -4.25 14.81
CA ALA A 248 25.02 -4.92 15.32
C ALA A 248 25.92 -3.91 16.07
N ALA A 249 25.49 -3.50 17.27
CA ALA A 249 26.33 -2.85 18.28
C ALA A 249 25.74 -3.06 19.67
#